data_AF-A0A8J2ZCM0-F1
#
_entry.id   AF-A0A8J2ZCM0-F1
#
_cell.length_a   1.000
_cell.length_b   1.000
_cell.length_c   1.000
_cell.angle_alpha   90.00
_cell.angle_beta   90.00
_cell.angle_gamma   90.00
#
_symmetry.space_group_name_H-M   'P 1'
#
loop_
_entity.id
_entity.type
_entity.pdbx_description
1 polymer ?
#
loop_
_entity_poly.entity_id
_entity_poly.type
_entity_poly.pdbx_seq_one_letter_code
_entity_poly.pdbx_strand_id
1 'polypeptide(L)'
;MQGGPPGGGLGRALAVALIGGVCAWAGFALVSQILAEAVGRARAWPRFLAAWNWTGVAQHLALLAAAVPAAVGMPVPVACAAGLAALGYALWLEWFVARTALGLSASDAAGFVLLNLALGLFLHGLGEHLTGG
;
A
#
# COMPACT_ATOMS: atom_id res chain seq x y z
N MET A 1 -2.32 -17.93 -29.65
CA MET A 1 -0.87 -17.66 -29.53
C MET A 1 -0.65 -17.10 -28.12
N GLN A 2 -0.58 -17.98 -27.13
CA GLN A 2 0.62 -18.26 -26.33
C GLN A 2 1.30 -17.00 -25.78
N GLY A 3 0.82 -16.52 -24.61
CA GLY A 3 1.61 -15.66 -23.74
C GLY A 3 2.68 -16.54 -23.09
N GLY A 4 3.90 -16.47 -23.61
CA GLY A 4 5.04 -17.14 -22.99
C GLY A 4 5.25 -16.62 -21.56
N PRO A 5 5.82 -17.43 -20.66
CA PRO A 5 6.20 -16.94 -19.33
C PRO A 5 7.10 -15.70 -19.48
N PRO A 6 6.96 -14.69 -18.61
CA PRO A 6 7.76 -13.46 -18.69
C PRO A 6 9.25 -13.81 -18.88
N GLY A 7 9.89 -13.13 -19.84
CA GLY A 7 11.18 -13.50 -20.43
C GLY A 7 12.40 -13.56 -19.47
N GLY A 8 12.21 -13.35 -18.18
CA GLY A 8 13.14 -13.77 -17.14
C GLY A 8 12.35 -14.52 -16.08
N GLY A 9 12.61 -15.82 -15.90
CA GLY A 9 11.77 -16.75 -15.13
C GLY A 9 11.41 -16.31 -13.70
N LEU A 10 10.54 -17.09 -13.05
CA LEU A 10 9.92 -16.82 -11.73
C LEU A 10 10.84 -16.13 -10.70
N GLY A 11 12.12 -16.50 -10.64
CA GLY A 11 13.10 -15.87 -9.74
C GLY A 11 13.33 -14.37 -9.99
N ARG A 12 13.36 -13.91 -11.25
CA ARG A 12 13.48 -12.49 -11.58
C ARG A 12 12.21 -11.72 -11.20
N ALA A 13 11.03 -12.28 -11.50
CA ALA A 13 9.76 -11.67 -11.12
C ALA A 13 9.63 -11.54 -9.60
N LEU A 14 10.01 -12.58 -8.85
CA LEU A 14 10.01 -12.54 -7.38
C LEU A 14 11.02 -11.52 -6.85
N ALA A 15 12.23 -11.47 -7.41
CA ALA A 15 13.24 -10.50 -7.00
C ALA A 15 12.76 -9.05 -7.23
N VAL A 16 12.18 -8.76 -8.39
CA VAL A 16 11.61 -7.44 -8.71
C VAL A 16 10.47 -7.10 -7.75
N ALA A 17 9.57 -8.04 -7.46
CA ALA A 17 8.47 -7.81 -6.53
C ALA A 17 8.95 -7.55 -5.09
N LEU A 18 9.92 -8.32 -4.59
CA LEU A 18 10.46 -8.17 -3.25
C LEU A 18 11.24 -6.84 -3.11
N ILE A 19 12.11 -6.53 -4.08
CA ILE A 19 12.87 -5.28 -4.07
C ILE A 19 11.92 -4.09 -4.19
N GLY A 20 10.96 -4.14 -5.11
CA GLY A 20 9.93 -3.10 -5.26
C GLY A 20 9.14 -2.89 -3.97
N GLY A 21 8.74 -3.96 -3.29
CA GLY A 21 8.06 -3.91 -2.00
C GLY A 21 8.91 -3.27 -0.89
N VAL A 22 10.18 -3.65 -0.78
CA VAL A 22 11.12 -3.06 0.19
C VAL A 22 11.36 -1.57 -0.12
N CYS A 23 11.53 -1.22 -1.38
CA CYS A 23 11.68 0.17 -1.82
C CYS A 23 10.43 0.99 -1.53
N ALA A 24 9.23 0.44 -1.72
CA ALA A 24 7.97 1.13 -1.41
C ALA A 24 7.84 1.38 0.09
N TRP A 25 8.09 0.36 0.90
CA TRP A 25 8.02 0.45 2.35
C TRP A 25 9.04 1.45 2.92
N ALA A 26 10.31 1.31 2.53
CA ALA A 26 11.38 2.19 3.00
C ALA A 26 11.22 3.61 2.45
N GLY A 27 10.83 3.74 1.18
CA GLY A 27 10.57 5.03 0.54
C GLY A 27 9.46 5.79 1.24
N PHE A 28 8.34 5.12 1.57
CA PHE A 28 7.26 5.77 2.31
C PHE A 28 7.69 6.17 3.73
N ALA A 29 8.43 5.31 4.44
CA ALA A 29 8.96 5.63 5.75
C ALA A 29 9.84 6.89 5.73
N LEU A 30 10.76 6.99 4.75
CA LEU A 30 11.65 8.15 4.60
C LEU A 30 10.89 9.42 4.21
N VAL A 31 10.01 9.36 3.20
CA VAL A 31 9.28 10.56 2.77
C VAL A 31 8.30 11.03 3.85
N SER A 32 7.64 10.12 4.57
CA SER A 32 6.77 10.48 5.69
C SER A 32 7.54 11.13 6.84
N GLN A 33 8.82 10.82 7.04
CA GLN A 33 9.68 11.52 8.00
C GLN A 33 9.91 12.97 7.57
N ILE A 34 10.30 13.18 6.31
CA ILE A 34 10.53 14.52 5.74
C ILE A 34 9.25 15.36 5.83
N LEU A 35 8.09 14.77 5.52
CA LEU A 35 6.81 15.47 5.66
C LEU A 35 6.47 15.77 7.12
N ALA A 36 6.70 14.83 8.03
CA ALA A 36 6.49 15.06 9.46
C ALA A 36 7.39 16.17 9.99
N GLU A 37 8.63 16.28 9.51
CA GLU A 37 9.53 17.39 9.82
C GLU A 37 9.00 18.71 9.26
N ALA A 38 8.60 18.74 7.99
CA ALA A 38 8.08 19.93 7.31
C ALA A 38 6.83 20.52 7.98
N VAL A 39 5.97 19.67 8.54
CA VAL A 39 4.74 20.09 9.27
C VAL A 39 4.95 20.26 10.78
N GLY A 40 6.20 20.23 11.27
CA GLY A 40 6.52 20.46 12.68
C GLY A 40 6.15 19.31 13.63
N ARG A 41 5.95 18.09 13.09
CA ARG A 41 5.53 16.87 13.81
C ARG A 41 6.61 15.79 13.88
N ALA A 42 7.88 16.12 13.68
CA ALA A 42 9.01 15.18 13.70
C ALA A 42 9.02 14.23 14.92
N ARG A 43 8.71 14.75 16.12
CA ARG A 43 8.66 13.94 17.36
C ARG A 43 7.56 12.87 17.36
N ALA A 44 6.51 13.07 16.58
CA ALA A 44 5.41 12.12 16.47
C ALA A 44 5.67 11.04 15.40
N TRP A 45 6.69 11.21 14.54
CA TRP A 45 6.97 10.30 13.44
C TRP A 45 7.24 8.85 13.89
N PRO A 46 8.04 8.55 14.94
CA PRO A 46 8.25 7.17 15.36
C PRO A 46 6.95 6.47 15.79
N ARG A 47 6.05 7.21 16.46
CA ARG A 47 4.72 6.71 16.85
C ARG A 47 3.85 6.46 15.62
N PHE A 48 3.89 7.35 14.65
CA PHE A 48 3.22 7.17 13.36
C PHE A 48 3.73 5.94 12.62
N LEU A 49 5.04 5.76 12.50
CA LEU A 49 5.63 4.62 11.80
C LEU A 49 5.24 3.29 12.48
N ALA A 50 5.24 3.25 13.82
CA ALA A 50 4.79 2.09 14.57
C ALA A 50 3.30 1.82 14.33
N ALA A 51 2.45 2.84 14.44
CA ALA A 51 1.02 2.71 14.20
C ALA A 51 0.73 2.23 12.77
N TRP A 52 1.38 2.83 11.76
CA TRP A 52 1.23 2.50 10.35
C TRP A 52 1.62 1.04 10.07
N ASN A 53 2.72 0.55 10.63
CA ASN A 53 3.12 -0.86 10.49
C ASN A 53 2.08 -1.82 11.08
N TRP A 54 1.59 -1.54 12.29
CA TRP A 54 0.60 -2.41 12.94
C TRP A 54 -0.77 -2.34 12.28
N THR A 55 -1.19 -1.18 11.80
CA THR A 55 -2.39 -1.07 10.98
C THR A 55 -2.24 -1.75 9.63
N GLY A 56 -1.02 -1.82 9.10
CA GLY A 56 -0.69 -2.63 7.93
C GLY A 56 -1.17 -4.07 8.11
N VAL A 57 -0.94 -4.69 9.26
CA VAL A 57 -1.44 -6.06 9.54
C VAL A 57 -2.97 -6.14 9.41
N ALA A 58 -3.69 -5.18 9.98
CA ALA A 58 -5.15 -5.13 9.88
C ALA A 58 -5.65 -4.91 8.43
N GLN A 59 -4.95 -4.09 7.64
CA GLN A 59 -5.26 -3.89 6.21
C GLN A 59 -5.07 -5.20 5.43
N HIS A 60 -3.96 -5.91 5.64
CA HIS A 60 -3.69 -7.18 4.96
C HIS A 60 -4.73 -8.25 5.35
N LEU A 61 -5.13 -8.31 6.63
CA LEU A 61 -6.21 -9.20 7.06
C LEU A 61 -7.56 -8.86 6.41
N ALA A 62 -7.88 -7.58 6.28
CA ALA A 62 -9.10 -7.13 5.60
C ALA A 62 -9.08 -7.50 4.09
N LEU A 63 -7.93 -7.32 3.42
CA LEU A 63 -7.75 -7.70 2.02
C LEU A 63 -7.85 -9.22 1.84
N LEU A 64 -7.26 -10.01 2.74
CA LEU A 64 -7.40 -11.47 2.74
C LEU A 64 -8.85 -11.89 2.94
N ALA A 65 -9.58 -11.27 3.88
CA ALA A 65 -11.00 -11.53 4.09
C ALA A 65 -11.83 -11.17 2.85
N ALA A 66 -11.50 -10.08 2.17
CA ALA A 66 -12.17 -9.67 0.93
C ALA A 66 -11.90 -10.59 -0.26
N ALA A 67 -10.83 -11.39 -0.23
CA ALA A 67 -10.56 -12.41 -1.24
C ALA A 67 -11.41 -13.68 -1.05
N VAL A 68 -11.96 -13.93 0.15
CA VAL A 68 -12.73 -15.15 0.47
C VAL A 68 -13.94 -15.34 -0.46
N PRO A 69 -14.82 -14.34 -0.72
CA PRO A 69 -15.96 -14.53 -1.60
C PRO A 69 -15.60 -15.06 -2.99
N ALA A 70 -14.51 -14.54 -3.59
CA ALA A 70 -14.02 -15.02 -4.88
C ALA A 70 -13.53 -16.48 -4.77
N ALA A 71 -12.80 -16.81 -3.71
CA ALA A 71 -12.24 -18.15 -3.49
C ALA A 71 -13.31 -19.23 -3.28
N VAL A 72 -14.47 -18.88 -2.71
CA VAL A 72 -15.59 -19.83 -2.50
C VAL A 72 -16.63 -19.81 -3.63
N GLY A 73 -16.38 -19.11 -4.73
CA GLY A 73 -17.26 -19.09 -5.90
C GLY A 73 -18.52 -18.23 -5.74
N MET A 74 -18.49 -17.19 -4.89
CA MET A 74 -19.59 -16.22 -4.82
C MET A 74 -19.77 -15.45 -6.15
N PRO A 75 -20.96 -14.87 -6.40
CA PRO A 75 -21.19 -14.05 -7.57
C PRO A 75 -20.17 -12.90 -7.69
N VAL A 76 -19.73 -12.61 -8.92
CA VAL A 76 -18.74 -11.55 -9.21
C VAL A 76 -19.08 -10.21 -8.54
N PRO A 77 -20.35 -9.72 -8.54
CA PRO A 77 -20.67 -8.46 -7.86
C PRO A 77 -20.35 -8.46 -6.36
N VAL A 78 -20.50 -9.61 -5.69
CA VAL A 78 -20.21 -9.77 -4.26
C VAL A 78 -18.70 -9.72 -4.01
N ALA A 79 -17.92 -10.42 -4.84
CA ALA A 79 -16.46 -10.38 -4.75
C ALA A 79 -15.90 -8.98 -5.04
N CYS A 80 -16.43 -8.30 -6.07
CA CYS A 80 -16.06 -6.91 -6.37
C CYS A 80 -16.42 -5.95 -5.23
N ALA A 81 -17.62 -6.09 -4.65
CA ALA A 81 -18.04 -5.27 -3.51
C ALA A 81 -17.14 -5.48 -2.29
N ALA A 82 -16.73 -6.72 -2.00
CA ALA A 82 -15.80 -7.03 -0.92
C ALA A 82 -14.42 -6.39 -1.17
N GLY A 83 -13.89 -6.48 -2.39
CA GLY A 83 -12.63 -5.84 -2.78
C GLY A 83 -12.68 -4.31 -2.63
N LEU A 84 -13.75 -3.67 -3.10
CA LEU A 84 -13.96 -2.23 -2.95
C LEU A 84 -14.09 -1.81 -1.47
N ALA A 85 -14.80 -2.60 -0.66
CA ALA A 85 -14.91 -2.34 0.77
C ALA A 85 -13.56 -2.43 1.48
N ALA A 86 -12.74 -3.44 1.15
CA ALA A 86 -11.40 -3.57 1.72
C ALA A 86 -10.45 -2.45 1.26
N LEU A 87 -10.53 -2.02 0.00
CA LEU A 87 -9.80 -0.86 -0.49
C LEU A 87 -10.21 0.42 0.26
N GLY A 88 -11.51 0.67 0.38
CA GLY A 88 -12.03 1.83 1.12
C GLY A 88 -11.60 1.81 2.59
N TYR A 89 -11.66 0.64 3.23
CA TYR A 89 -11.17 0.45 4.60
C TYR A 89 -9.66 0.71 4.71
N ALA A 90 -8.87 0.22 3.76
CA ALA A 90 -7.43 0.43 3.77
C ALA A 90 -7.07 1.92 3.67
N LEU A 91 -7.69 2.64 2.74
CA LEU A 91 -7.49 4.08 2.57
C LEU A 91 -7.95 4.87 3.80
N TRP A 92 -9.10 4.52 4.36
CA TRP A 92 -9.62 5.13 5.57
C TRP A 92 -8.68 4.92 6.76
N LEU A 93 -8.16 3.70 6.94
CA LEU A 93 -7.27 3.38 8.05
C LEU A 93 -5.95 4.13 7.94
N GLU A 94 -5.39 4.24 6.74
CA GLU A 94 -4.18 5.01 6.50
C GLU A 94 -4.37 6.50 6.82
N TRP A 95 -5.48 7.08 6.34
CA TRP A 95 -5.86 8.45 6.66
C TRP A 95 -6.06 8.64 8.17
N PHE A 96 -6.75 7.71 8.83
CA PHE A 96 -7.01 7.74 10.26
C PHE A 96 -5.71 7.69 11.06
N VAL A 97 -4.77 6.83 10.68
CA VAL A 97 -3.46 6.72 11.33
C VAL A 97 -2.62 7.97 11.10
N ALA A 98 -2.54 8.49 9.88
CA ALA A 98 -1.83 9.74 9.61
C ALA A 98 -2.39 10.88 10.47
N ARG A 99 -3.71 11.03 10.51
CA ARG A 99 -4.37 12.07 11.30
C ARG A 99 -4.14 11.91 12.81
N THR A 100 -4.34 10.71 13.36
CA THR A 100 -4.27 10.48 14.81
C THR A 100 -2.86 10.31 15.34
N ALA A 101 -1.95 9.75 14.53
CA ALA A 101 -0.59 9.45 14.94
C ALA A 101 0.37 10.64 14.74
N LEU A 102 0.16 11.47 13.71
CA LEU A 102 0.92 12.70 13.51
C LEU A 102 0.20 13.96 14.05
N GLY A 103 -1.09 13.87 14.37
CA GLY A 103 -1.87 15.02 14.85
C GLY A 103 -2.10 16.05 13.73
N LEU A 104 -2.35 15.55 12.52
CA LEU A 104 -2.53 16.35 11.31
C LEU A 104 -3.98 16.79 11.12
N SER A 105 -4.18 17.83 10.30
CA SER A 105 -5.49 18.17 9.77
C SER A 105 -6.01 17.06 8.84
N ALA A 106 -7.31 17.06 8.55
CA ALA A 106 -7.90 16.08 7.64
C ALA A 106 -7.32 16.16 6.22
N SER A 107 -7.00 17.37 5.74
CA SER A 107 -6.41 17.61 4.42
C SER A 107 -4.96 17.15 4.35
N ASP A 108 -4.16 17.44 5.38
CA ASP A 108 -2.76 17.01 5.40
C ASP A 108 -2.67 15.49 5.44
N ALA A 109 -3.51 14.84 6.25
CA ALA A 109 -3.60 13.38 6.30
C ALA A 109 -3.99 12.77 4.93
N ALA A 110 -4.85 13.42 4.16
CA ALA A 110 -5.18 12.97 2.81
C ALA A 110 -3.97 13.07 1.87
N GLY A 111 -3.14 14.11 2.00
CA GLY A 111 -1.87 14.23 1.28
C GLY A 111 -0.91 13.07 1.53
N PHE A 112 -0.82 12.59 2.78
CA PHE A 112 -0.01 11.41 3.13
C PHE A 112 -0.50 10.14 2.44
N VAL A 113 -1.81 9.91 2.42
CA VAL A 113 -2.41 8.75 1.73
C VAL A 113 -2.17 8.82 0.23
N LEU A 114 -2.36 9.99 -0.38
CA LEU A 114 -2.11 10.19 -1.81
C LEU A 114 -0.64 9.96 -2.18
N LEU A 115 0.29 10.43 -1.34
CA LEU A 115 1.71 10.16 -1.52
C LEU A 115 2.01 8.66 -1.46
N ASN A 116 1.46 7.94 -0.48
CA ASN A 116 1.68 6.49 -0.34
C ASN A 116 1.18 5.74 -1.58
N LEU A 117 -0.03 6.08 -2.05
CA LEU A 117 -0.61 5.52 -3.27
C LEU A 117 0.26 5.82 -4.50
N ALA A 118 0.69 7.07 -4.66
CA ALA A 118 1.51 7.47 -5.80
C ALA A 118 2.84 6.72 -5.82
N LEU A 119 3.50 6.57 -4.67
CA LEU A 119 4.74 5.81 -4.54
C LEU A 119 4.55 4.32 -4.85
N GLY A 120 3.49 3.72 -4.30
CA GLY A 120 3.15 2.33 -4.56
C GLY A 120 2.88 2.05 -6.03
N LEU A 121 2.06 2.88 -6.68
CA LEU A 121 1.74 2.76 -8.11
C LEU A 121 2.96 2.98 -9.00
N PHE A 122 3.79 3.98 -8.68
CA PHE A 122 5.02 4.27 -9.42
C PHE A 122 5.99 3.09 -9.39
N LEU A 123 6.24 2.53 -8.20
CA LEU A 123 7.16 1.40 -8.06
C LEU A 123 6.61 0.11 -8.66
N HIS A 124 5.29 -0.09 -8.61
CA HIS A 124 4.64 -1.21 -9.27
C HIS A 124 4.84 -1.14 -10.79
N GLY A 125 4.51 0.00 -11.42
CA GLY A 125 4.69 0.20 -12.86
C GLY A 125 6.17 0.11 -13.29
N LEU A 126 7.10 0.61 -12.46
CA LEU A 126 8.53 0.44 -12.72
C LEU A 126 8.94 -1.05 -12.72
N GLY A 127 8.38 -1.86 -11.82
CA GLY A 127 8.61 -3.30 -11.78
C GLY A 127 8.12 -4.02 -13.04
N GLU A 128 6.97 -3.62 -13.57
CA GLU A 128 6.43 -4.15 -14.84
C GLU A 128 7.37 -3.83 -16.02
N HIS A 129 7.83 -2.58 -16.12
CA HIS A 129 8.81 -2.19 -17.15
C HIS A 129 10.12 -2.98 -17.05
N LEU A 130 10.61 -3.25 -15.84
CA LEU A 130 11.86 -4.00 -15.63
C LEU A 130 11.71 -5.50 -15.89
N THR A 131 10.51 -6.05 -15.92
CA THR A 131 10.25 -7.47 -16.18
C THR A 131 9.87 -7.77 -17.63
N GLY A 132 9.69 -6.73 -18.46
CA GLY A 132 9.46 -6.86 -19.91
C GLY A 132 7.99 -6.79 -20.31
N GLY A 133 7.19 -5.96 -19.62
CA GLY A 133 5.92 -5.45 -20.15
C GLY A 133 6.12 -4.49 -21.31
#